data_AF-A0A235IPI5-F1
#
_entry.id   AF-A0A235IPI5-F1
#
_cell.length_a   1.000
_cell.length_b   1.000
_cell.length_c   1.000
_cell.angle_alpha   90.00
_cell.angle_beta   90.00
_cell.angle_gamma   90.00
#
_symmetry.space_group_name_H-M   'P 1'
#
loop_
_entity.id
_entity.type
_entity.pdbx_description
1 polymer ?
#
loop_
_entity_poly.entity_id
_entity_poly.type
_entity_poly.pdbx_seq_one_letter_code
_entity_poly.pdbx_strand_id
1 'polypeptide(L)'
;VPPSPASLTPSSITPSAISTKVYALGTLGYDFGSEARRDTFKQRMPAVSMNGVLIPANPYDARQMVNHLELNPAESKSLIWTLNQELTPIYALEPQKAFASEIYAVFGMLLSGQIQPEESDDYIERVSIPGSLSDRTVELFSGQVVPVLALPNIRGMYGWQVNALVEAAVATVSPEANEPDNARMRRSLKSFLHRIYYDLRNLGQLERDRALNFAATNAFQAASTFAEAINSGMGLDSIEIEKSPFCRLNSNCWDVKLKFFDSENSRRAKKVYRFTIDVANLMPVTLGKVRSWSVPR
;
A
#
# COMPACT_ATOMS: atom_id res chain seq x y z
N VAL A 1 -20.94 32.41 50.55
CA VAL A 1 -20.52 31.07 50.06
C VAL A 1 -20.50 31.15 48.55
N PRO A 2 -19.35 30.98 47.87
CA PRO A 2 -19.31 30.96 46.41
C PRO A 2 -19.98 29.66 45.90
N PRO A 3 -20.58 29.67 44.71
CA PRO A 3 -21.17 28.45 44.14
C PRO A 3 -20.05 27.46 43.82
N SER A 4 -20.27 26.19 44.17
CA SER A 4 -19.37 25.08 43.83
C SER A 4 -19.20 24.98 42.31
N PRO A 5 -17.99 24.65 41.81
CA PRO A 5 -17.78 24.42 40.39
C PRO A 5 -18.61 23.21 39.94
N ALA A 6 -19.34 23.38 38.84
CA ALA A 6 -20.11 22.30 38.24
C ALA A 6 -19.16 21.15 37.86
N SER A 7 -19.43 19.97 38.43
CA SER A 7 -18.74 18.72 38.07
C SER A 7 -19.10 18.33 36.64
N LEU A 8 -18.15 18.54 35.71
CA LEU A 8 -18.27 18.07 34.34
C LEU A 8 -18.18 16.54 34.31
N THR A 9 -19.26 15.87 33.95
CA THR A 9 -19.27 14.42 33.70
C THR A 9 -18.60 14.11 32.35
N PRO A 10 -17.84 13.01 32.22
CA PRO A 10 -17.11 12.64 30.98
C PRO A 10 -17.98 12.54 29.71
N SER A 11 -19.29 12.44 29.88
CA SER A 11 -20.31 12.35 28.84
C SER A 11 -20.56 13.66 28.06
N SER A 12 -19.91 14.77 28.39
CA SER A 12 -20.04 16.04 27.66
C SER A 12 -18.98 16.25 26.56
N ILE A 13 -18.11 15.27 26.31
CA ILE A 13 -17.14 15.33 25.21
C ILE A 13 -17.74 14.54 24.04
N THR A 14 -18.37 15.23 23.09
CA THR A 14 -18.66 14.66 21.77
C THR A 14 -17.32 14.43 21.08
N PRO A 15 -16.92 13.20 20.74
CA PRO A 15 -15.72 12.97 19.95
C PRO A 15 -15.88 13.73 18.63
N SER A 16 -14.93 14.60 18.30
CA SER A 16 -14.84 15.17 16.95
C SER A 16 -14.85 14.02 15.95
N ALA A 17 -15.71 14.13 14.91
CA ALA A 17 -15.96 13.08 13.93
C ALA A 17 -14.68 12.32 13.56
N ILE A 18 -14.57 11.06 14.02
CA ILE A 18 -13.47 10.18 13.66
C ILE A 18 -13.60 9.97 12.14
N SER A 19 -12.61 10.44 11.39
CA SER A 19 -12.57 10.22 9.95
C SER A 19 -12.61 8.72 9.67
N THR A 20 -13.61 8.26 8.93
CA THR A 20 -13.70 6.86 8.49
C THR A 20 -12.75 6.55 7.32
N LYS A 21 -12.10 7.58 6.74
CA LYS A 21 -11.20 7.40 5.60
C LYS A 21 -9.96 6.60 6.00
N VAL A 22 -9.61 5.64 5.16
CA VAL A 22 -8.41 4.81 5.28
C VAL A 22 -7.63 4.84 3.98
N TYR A 23 -6.31 4.89 4.09
CA TYR A 23 -5.38 4.64 3.00
C TYR A 23 -4.37 3.59 3.46
N ALA A 24 -4.57 2.34 3.08
CA ALA A 24 -3.81 1.21 3.61
C ALA A 24 -2.90 0.59 2.55
N LEU A 25 -1.80 0.02 3.02
CA LEU A 25 -0.82 -0.72 2.21
C LEU A 25 -0.77 -2.16 2.68
N GLY A 26 -0.48 -3.08 1.76
CA GLY A 26 -0.35 -4.48 2.10
C GLY A 26 -0.29 -5.40 0.89
N THR A 27 -0.77 -6.62 1.06
CA THR A 27 -0.98 -7.60 -0.01
C THR A 27 -2.45 -8.02 -0.04
N LEU A 28 -2.97 -8.21 -1.25
CA LEU A 28 -4.32 -8.70 -1.46
C LEU A 28 -4.38 -10.20 -1.16
N GLY A 29 -5.46 -10.64 -0.55
CA GLY A 29 -5.78 -12.05 -0.35
C GLY A 29 -7.28 -12.29 -0.45
N TYR A 30 -7.67 -13.53 -0.22
CA TYR A 30 -9.06 -13.93 -0.17
C TYR A 30 -9.27 -14.95 0.95
N ASP A 31 -10.50 -14.98 1.46
CA ASP A 31 -10.96 -15.89 2.50
C ASP A 31 -12.35 -16.43 2.14
N PHE A 32 -12.66 -17.64 2.61
CA PHE A 32 -13.93 -18.31 2.31
C PHE A 32 -15.03 -17.95 3.31
N GLY A 33 -14.68 -17.57 4.54
CA GLY A 33 -15.59 -17.31 5.66
C GLY A 33 -16.27 -18.56 6.22
N SER A 34 -16.62 -19.54 5.37
CA SER A 34 -17.31 -20.76 5.78
C SER A 34 -16.87 -21.99 4.98
N GLU A 35 -17.10 -23.18 5.55
CA GLU A 35 -16.84 -24.46 4.88
C GLU A 35 -17.67 -24.63 3.62
N ALA A 36 -18.96 -24.23 3.66
CA ALA A 36 -19.84 -24.34 2.50
C ALA A 36 -19.32 -23.55 1.29
N ARG A 37 -18.76 -22.35 1.55
CA ARG A 37 -18.16 -21.54 0.49
C ARG A 37 -16.87 -22.14 -0.04
N ARG A 38 -15.98 -22.59 0.86
CA ARG A 38 -14.75 -23.31 0.49
C ARG A 38 -15.08 -24.53 -0.39
N ASP A 39 -16.06 -25.32 0.00
CA ASP A 39 -16.45 -26.54 -0.70
C ASP A 39 -17.03 -26.26 -2.08
N THR A 40 -17.72 -25.13 -2.25
CA THR A 40 -18.17 -24.65 -3.57
C THR A 40 -16.98 -24.46 -4.51
N PHE A 41 -15.92 -23.77 -4.08
CA PHE A 41 -14.71 -23.60 -4.89
C PHE A 41 -14.00 -24.92 -5.14
N LYS A 42 -13.90 -25.79 -4.12
CA LYS A 42 -13.29 -27.13 -4.27
C LYS A 42 -14.00 -27.99 -5.32
N GLN A 43 -15.32 -27.87 -5.47
CA GLN A 43 -16.10 -28.62 -6.45
C GLN A 43 -16.06 -28.02 -7.86
N ARG A 44 -15.97 -26.69 -7.96
CA ARG A 44 -16.08 -25.97 -9.24
C ARG A 44 -14.74 -25.68 -9.91
N MET A 45 -13.66 -25.58 -9.14
CA MET A 45 -12.33 -25.38 -9.68
C MET A 45 -11.87 -26.65 -10.42
N PRO A 46 -11.29 -26.52 -11.63
CA PRO A 46 -10.78 -27.67 -12.35
C PRO A 46 -9.47 -28.18 -11.72
N ALA A 47 -9.19 -29.47 -11.91
CA ALA A 47 -7.85 -30.00 -11.70
C ALA A 47 -6.88 -29.40 -12.72
N VAL A 48 -5.61 -29.22 -12.34
CA VAL A 48 -4.56 -28.64 -13.19
C VAL A 48 -3.58 -29.73 -13.60
N SER A 49 -3.20 -29.78 -14.87
CA SER A 49 -2.14 -30.66 -15.35
C SER A 49 -0.79 -29.96 -15.26
N MET A 50 0.16 -30.52 -14.51
CA MET A 50 1.55 -30.04 -14.46
C MET A 50 2.49 -31.20 -14.78
N ASN A 51 3.29 -31.05 -15.85
CA ASN A 51 4.24 -32.07 -16.30
C ASN A 51 3.62 -33.47 -16.48
N GLY A 52 2.37 -33.53 -16.96
CA GLY A 52 1.63 -34.79 -17.15
C GLY A 52 1.01 -35.38 -15.88
N VAL A 53 1.16 -34.73 -14.72
CA VAL A 53 0.52 -35.12 -13.46
C VAL A 53 -0.73 -34.28 -13.23
N LEU A 54 -1.86 -34.95 -12.98
CA LEU A 54 -3.11 -34.28 -12.64
C LEU A 54 -3.10 -33.88 -11.16
N ILE A 55 -3.01 -32.58 -10.91
CA ILE A 55 -3.08 -31.99 -9.57
C ILE A 55 -4.54 -31.67 -9.26
N PRO A 56 -5.11 -32.19 -8.16
CA PRO A 56 -6.47 -31.86 -7.75
C PRO A 56 -6.67 -30.36 -7.55
N ALA A 57 -7.92 -29.92 -7.72
CA ALA A 57 -8.31 -28.55 -7.43
C ALA A 57 -7.97 -28.18 -5.97
N ASN A 58 -7.17 -27.14 -5.81
CA ASN A 58 -6.79 -26.60 -4.52
C ASN A 58 -7.20 -25.12 -4.43
N PRO A 59 -8.33 -24.81 -3.77
CA PRO A 59 -8.80 -23.43 -3.65
C PRO A 59 -7.89 -22.55 -2.78
N TYR A 60 -6.93 -23.12 -2.05
CA TYR A 60 -5.91 -22.36 -1.31
C TYR A 60 -4.68 -22.00 -2.17
N ASP A 61 -4.52 -22.60 -3.35
CA ASP A 61 -3.48 -22.18 -4.29
C ASP A 61 -3.97 -20.96 -5.07
N ALA A 62 -3.41 -19.79 -4.76
CA ALA A 62 -3.77 -18.54 -5.42
C ALA A 62 -3.61 -18.58 -6.94
N ARG A 63 -2.69 -19.39 -7.48
CA ARG A 63 -2.54 -19.56 -8.95
C ARG A 63 -3.76 -20.25 -9.55
N GLN A 64 -4.23 -21.32 -8.91
CA GLN A 64 -5.45 -21.98 -9.35
C GLN A 64 -6.68 -21.08 -9.18
N MET A 65 -6.75 -20.33 -8.08
CA MET A 65 -7.84 -19.39 -7.83
C MET A 65 -7.90 -18.28 -8.88
N VAL A 66 -6.77 -17.65 -9.21
CA VAL A 66 -6.70 -16.62 -10.26
C VAL A 66 -7.19 -17.17 -11.59
N ASN A 67 -6.66 -18.32 -12.03
CA ASN A 67 -7.09 -18.97 -13.28
C ASN A 67 -8.61 -19.25 -13.28
N HIS A 68 -9.16 -19.71 -12.15
CA HIS A 68 -10.59 -19.97 -12.01
C HIS A 68 -11.43 -18.69 -12.10
N LEU A 69 -11.00 -17.61 -11.45
CA LEU A 69 -11.68 -16.32 -11.45
C LEU A 69 -11.58 -15.60 -12.79
N GLU A 70 -10.51 -15.78 -13.56
CA GLU A 70 -10.40 -15.27 -14.93
C GLU A 70 -11.48 -15.86 -15.84
N LEU A 71 -11.73 -17.17 -15.71
CA LEU A 71 -12.78 -17.86 -16.46
C LEU A 71 -14.19 -17.63 -15.89
N ASN A 72 -14.28 -17.35 -14.58
CA ASN A 72 -15.54 -17.16 -13.87
C ASN A 72 -15.57 -15.86 -13.04
N PRO A 73 -15.50 -14.66 -13.63
CA PRO A 73 -15.33 -13.40 -12.89
C PRO A 73 -16.43 -13.12 -11.86
N ALA A 74 -17.64 -13.62 -12.10
CA ALA A 74 -18.77 -13.48 -11.19
C ALA A 74 -18.52 -14.12 -9.80
N GLU A 75 -17.69 -15.15 -9.73
CA GLU A 75 -17.38 -15.86 -8.48
C GLU A 75 -16.48 -15.06 -7.54
N SER A 76 -15.81 -14.03 -8.06
CA SER A 76 -15.03 -13.08 -7.25
C SER A 76 -15.87 -12.44 -6.14
N LYS A 77 -17.18 -12.25 -6.39
CA LYS A 77 -18.15 -11.70 -5.42
C LYS A 77 -18.45 -12.63 -4.25
N SER A 78 -18.14 -13.91 -4.39
CA SER A 78 -18.39 -14.90 -3.34
C SER A 78 -17.31 -14.85 -2.28
N LEU A 79 -16.07 -14.48 -2.63
CA LEU A 79 -14.93 -14.44 -1.71
C LEU A 79 -14.99 -13.23 -0.77
N ILE A 80 -14.46 -13.39 0.44
CA ILE A 80 -14.09 -12.26 1.28
C ILE A 80 -12.71 -11.81 0.83
N TRP A 81 -12.62 -10.68 0.16
CA TRP A 81 -11.33 -10.10 -0.21
C TRP A 81 -10.69 -9.46 1.01
N THR A 82 -9.41 -9.72 1.24
CA THR A 82 -8.68 -9.23 2.42
C THR A 82 -7.51 -8.37 1.99
N LEU A 83 -7.27 -7.27 2.71
CA LEU A 83 -5.97 -6.62 2.71
C LEU A 83 -5.17 -7.13 3.90
N ASN A 84 -3.98 -7.63 3.62
CA ASN A 84 -3.09 -8.22 4.61
C ASN A 84 -1.86 -7.33 4.80
N GLN A 85 -1.42 -7.17 6.04
CA GLN A 85 -0.06 -6.72 6.32
C GLN A 85 0.76 -7.93 6.72
N GLU A 86 1.73 -8.25 5.86
CA GLU A 86 2.41 -9.54 5.89
C GLU A 86 1.37 -10.68 5.80
N LEU A 87 1.35 -11.59 6.76
CA LEU A 87 0.41 -12.72 6.81
C LEU A 87 -0.83 -12.43 7.67
N THR A 88 -1.05 -11.17 8.08
CA THR A 88 -2.15 -10.80 8.98
C THR A 88 -3.22 -10.00 8.23
N PRO A 89 -4.45 -10.52 8.11
CA PRO A 89 -5.58 -9.75 7.61
C PRO A 89 -5.86 -8.55 8.51
N ILE A 90 -5.89 -7.35 7.91
CA ILE A 90 -6.18 -6.10 8.62
C ILE A 90 -7.53 -5.49 8.22
N TYR A 91 -8.00 -5.76 7.01
CA TYR A 91 -9.30 -5.31 6.51
C TYR A 91 -9.95 -6.36 5.62
N ALA A 92 -11.27 -6.52 5.73
CA ALA A 92 -12.08 -7.09 4.66
C ALA A 92 -12.45 -5.98 3.68
N LEU A 93 -12.36 -6.24 2.38
CA LEU A 93 -12.56 -5.27 1.32
C LEU A 93 -13.94 -5.47 0.69
N GLU A 94 -14.80 -4.46 0.77
CA GLU A 94 -16.16 -4.52 0.23
C GLU A 94 -16.34 -3.49 -0.89
N PRO A 95 -16.35 -3.92 -2.17
CA PRO A 95 -16.67 -3.06 -3.29
C PRO A 95 -18.11 -2.53 -3.23
N GLN A 96 -18.29 -1.21 -3.34
CA GLN A 96 -19.62 -0.60 -3.35
C GLN A 96 -20.33 -0.82 -4.69
N LYS A 97 -21.65 -1.02 -4.63
CA LYS A 97 -22.48 -1.52 -5.75
C LYS A 97 -22.26 -0.83 -7.10
N ALA A 98 -22.07 0.49 -7.13
CA ALA A 98 -21.93 1.26 -8.36
C ALA A 98 -20.67 0.94 -9.18
N PHE A 99 -19.59 0.47 -8.54
CA PHE A 99 -18.31 0.16 -9.20
C PHE A 99 -17.77 -1.21 -8.79
N ALA A 100 -18.66 -2.08 -8.31
CA ALA A 100 -18.25 -3.35 -7.69
C ALA A 100 -17.55 -4.25 -8.71
N SER A 101 -18.09 -4.37 -9.93
CA SER A 101 -17.54 -5.24 -10.97
C SER A 101 -16.12 -4.81 -11.37
N GLU A 102 -15.88 -3.51 -11.50
CA GLU A 102 -14.58 -2.93 -11.85
C GLU A 102 -13.55 -3.17 -10.74
N ILE A 103 -13.96 -3.01 -9.47
CA ILE A 103 -13.07 -3.25 -8.33
C ILE A 103 -12.74 -4.75 -8.22
N TYR A 104 -13.70 -5.65 -8.43
CA TYR A 104 -13.43 -7.10 -8.45
C TYR A 104 -12.49 -7.50 -9.61
N ALA A 105 -12.58 -6.84 -10.76
CA ALA A 105 -11.62 -7.04 -11.85
C ALA A 105 -10.22 -6.57 -11.47
N VAL A 106 -10.10 -5.41 -10.81
CA VAL A 106 -8.83 -4.92 -10.27
C VAL A 106 -8.28 -5.88 -9.22
N PHE A 107 -9.11 -6.46 -8.35
CA PHE A 107 -8.67 -7.47 -7.39
C PHE A 107 -8.09 -8.71 -8.07
N GLY A 108 -8.75 -9.24 -9.11
CA GLY A 108 -8.21 -10.34 -9.91
C GLY A 108 -6.85 -9.99 -10.53
N MET A 109 -6.73 -8.81 -11.14
CA MET A 109 -5.47 -8.32 -11.71
C MET A 109 -4.35 -8.18 -10.67
N LEU A 110 -4.64 -7.56 -9.51
CA LEU A 110 -3.66 -7.37 -8.44
C LEU A 110 -3.21 -8.72 -7.85
N LEU A 111 -4.14 -9.64 -7.62
CA LEU A 111 -3.82 -10.98 -7.14
C LEU A 111 -3.00 -11.77 -8.18
N SER A 112 -3.33 -11.64 -9.47
CA SER A 112 -2.58 -12.24 -10.58
C SER A 112 -1.14 -11.72 -10.66
N GLY A 113 -0.92 -10.42 -10.43
CA GLY A 113 0.42 -9.86 -10.34
C GLY A 113 1.20 -10.35 -9.10
N GLN A 114 0.54 -10.56 -7.96
CA GLN A 114 1.18 -11.03 -6.73
C GLN A 114 1.66 -12.49 -6.79
N ILE A 115 1.10 -13.31 -7.70
CA ILE A 115 1.50 -14.71 -7.87
C ILE A 115 2.57 -14.91 -8.95
N GLN A 116 3.00 -13.83 -9.62
CA GLN A 116 4.10 -13.90 -10.57
C GLN A 116 5.41 -14.24 -9.86
N PRO A 117 6.40 -14.81 -10.57
CA PRO A 117 7.74 -14.98 -10.03
C PRO A 117 8.32 -13.64 -9.56
N GLU A 118 9.07 -13.62 -8.46
CA GLU A 118 9.63 -12.38 -7.87
C GLU A 118 10.54 -11.59 -8.82
N GLU A 119 11.16 -12.26 -9.80
CA GLU A 119 12.02 -11.64 -10.81
C GLU A 119 11.23 -11.14 -12.04
N SER A 120 9.92 -11.35 -12.10
CA SER A 120 9.08 -10.85 -13.20
C SER A 120 8.88 -9.35 -13.09
N ASP A 121 8.80 -8.65 -14.23
CA ASP A 121 8.39 -7.25 -14.28
C ASP A 121 6.91 -7.07 -13.92
N ASP A 122 6.10 -8.12 -14.12
CA ASP A 122 4.68 -8.13 -13.75
C ASP A 122 4.44 -8.43 -12.26
N TYR A 123 5.49 -8.73 -11.50
CA TYR A 123 5.39 -9.05 -10.08
C TYR A 123 4.92 -7.84 -9.27
N ILE A 124 3.74 -7.98 -8.65
CA ILE A 124 3.19 -7.00 -7.72
C ILE A 124 3.61 -7.40 -6.32
N GLU A 125 4.50 -6.63 -5.71
CA GLU A 125 4.96 -6.93 -4.35
C GLU A 125 3.96 -6.43 -3.30
N ARG A 126 3.37 -5.24 -3.53
CA ARG A 126 2.45 -4.57 -2.59
C ARG A 126 1.34 -3.84 -3.33
N VAL A 127 0.25 -3.58 -2.62
CA VAL A 127 -0.88 -2.80 -3.11
C VAL A 127 -1.22 -1.64 -2.19
N SER A 128 -1.76 -0.56 -2.75
CA SER A 128 -2.40 0.52 -2.00
C SER A 128 -3.91 0.46 -2.15
N ILE A 129 -4.67 0.53 -1.05
CA ILE A 129 -6.15 0.47 -1.07
C ILE A 129 -6.72 1.65 -0.27
N PRO A 130 -7.33 2.63 -0.94
CA PRO A 130 -8.13 3.66 -0.30
C PRO A 130 -9.57 3.17 -0.07
N GLY A 131 -10.11 3.39 1.11
CA GLY A 131 -11.51 3.09 1.42
C GLY A 131 -12.05 3.82 2.63
N SER A 132 -13.33 3.61 2.95
CA SER A 132 -13.92 4.14 4.18
C SER A 132 -14.32 2.99 5.10
N LEU A 133 -13.89 3.05 6.36
CA LEU A 133 -14.38 2.15 7.40
C LEU A 133 -15.90 2.22 7.45
N SER A 134 -16.52 1.06 7.40
CA SER A 134 -17.93 0.89 7.71
C SER A 134 -18.10 0.49 9.17
N ASP A 135 -19.35 0.50 9.64
CA ASP A 135 -19.69 0.00 10.98
C ASP A 135 -19.77 -1.55 11.03
N ARG A 136 -19.38 -2.23 9.94
CA ARG A 136 -19.44 -3.69 9.80
C ARG A 136 -18.07 -4.32 10.04
N THR A 137 -18.12 -5.54 10.56
CA THR A 137 -17.01 -6.47 10.60
C THR A 137 -17.38 -7.75 9.85
N VAL A 138 -16.38 -8.54 9.48
CA VAL A 138 -16.54 -9.88 8.92
C VAL A 138 -15.66 -10.84 9.71
N GLU A 139 -16.22 -12.00 10.06
CA GLU A 139 -15.47 -13.14 10.59
C GLU A 139 -14.89 -13.92 9.41
N LEU A 140 -13.58 -14.13 9.45
CA LEU A 140 -12.83 -14.92 8.47
C LEU A 140 -12.93 -16.41 8.81
N PHE A 141 -12.52 -17.28 7.89
CA PHE A 141 -12.51 -18.73 8.08
C PHE A 141 -11.70 -19.16 9.32
N SER A 142 -10.70 -18.37 9.72
CA SER A 142 -9.90 -18.59 10.93
C SER A 142 -10.62 -18.27 12.25
N GLY A 143 -11.81 -17.65 12.19
CA GLY A 143 -12.48 -17.04 13.34
C GLY A 143 -12.00 -15.62 13.67
N GLN A 144 -10.99 -15.10 12.97
CA GLN A 144 -10.55 -13.71 13.13
C GLN A 144 -11.63 -12.75 12.64
N VAL A 145 -11.98 -11.77 13.46
CA VAL A 145 -12.93 -10.70 13.08
C VAL A 145 -12.16 -9.46 12.64
N VAL A 146 -12.40 -9.00 11.40
CA VAL A 146 -11.74 -7.83 10.83
C VAL A 146 -12.74 -6.75 10.41
N PRO A 147 -12.38 -5.46 10.47
CA PRO A 147 -13.24 -4.38 10.02
C PRO A 147 -13.41 -4.38 8.49
N VAL A 148 -14.60 -3.98 8.02
CA VAL A 148 -14.92 -3.88 6.60
C VAL A 148 -14.60 -2.48 6.09
N LEU A 149 -13.76 -2.45 5.05
CA LEU A 149 -13.38 -1.28 4.31
C LEU A 149 -14.21 -1.18 3.02
N ALA A 150 -15.10 -0.18 2.97
CA ALA A 150 -15.95 0.07 1.82
C ALA A 150 -15.18 0.82 0.73
N LEU A 151 -15.22 0.29 -0.50
CA LEU A 151 -14.44 0.77 -1.63
C LEU A 151 -15.35 1.41 -2.69
N PRO A 152 -15.31 2.75 -2.86
CA PRO A 152 -16.26 3.43 -3.72
C PRO A 152 -15.90 3.44 -5.20
N ASN A 153 -14.64 3.22 -5.56
CA ASN A 153 -14.14 3.17 -6.95
C ASN A 153 -12.69 2.66 -6.95
N ILE A 154 -12.11 2.48 -8.15
CA ILE A 154 -10.75 1.97 -8.37
C ILE A 154 -9.62 3.00 -8.15
N ARG A 155 -9.94 4.29 -7.93
CA ARG A 155 -8.89 5.32 -7.89
C ARG A 155 -8.00 5.15 -6.67
N GLY A 156 -6.69 5.18 -6.89
CA GLY A 156 -5.67 4.99 -5.85
C GLY A 156 -5.42 3.52 -5.50
N MET A 157 -6.07 2.58 -6.20
CA MET A 157 -5.70 1.16 -6.18
C MET A 157 -4.52 0.95 -7.11
N TYR A 158 -3.32 0.80 -6.53
CA TYR A 158 -2.10 0.60 -7.29
C TYR A 158 -1.44 -0.70 -6.86
N GLY A 159 -0.90 -1.45 -7.83
CA GLY A 159 0.05 -2.54 -7.59
C GLY A 159 1.47 -2.02 -7.80
N TRP A 160 2.38 -2.35 -6.91
CA TRP A 160 3.77 -1.89 -6.96
C TRP A 160 4.65 -2.95 -7.61
N GLN A 161 5.05 -2.69 -8.85
CA GLN A 161 5.99 -3.50 -9.62
C GLN A 161 7.42 -3.00 -9.37
N VAL A 162 8.05 -3.49 -8.29
CA VAL A 162 9.34 -2.97 -7.83
C VAL A 162 10.43 -3.12 -8.89
N ASN A 163 10.45 -4.25 -9.62
CA ASN A 163 11.42 -4.49 -10.69
C ASN A 163 11.29 -3.46 -11.81
N ALA A 164 10.09 -3.29 -12.37
CA ALA A 164 9.82 -2.32 -13.42
C ALA A 164 10.17 -0.88 -13.00
N LEU A 165 9.86 -0.49 -11.75
CA LEU A 165 10.19 0.83 -11.21
C LEU A 165 11.71 1.04 -11.06
N VAL A 166 12.43 0.01 -10.61
CA VAL A 166 13.88 0.06 -10.48
C VAL A 166 14.55 0.22 -11.85
N GLU A 167 14.13 -0.56 -12.85
CA GLU A 167 14.69 -0.45 -14.21
C GLU A 167 14.40 0.93 -14.82
N ALA A 168 13.19 1.47 -14.65
CA ALA A 168 12.86 2.83 -15.10
C ALA A 168 13.72 3.91 -14.42
N ALA A 169 14.00 3.77 -13.13
CA ALA A 169 14.85 4.70 -12.38
C ALA A 169 16.33 4.61 -12.81
N VAL A 170 16.86 3.41 -13.04
CA VAL A 170 18.24 3.19 -13.53
C VAL A 170 18.41 3.83 -14.92
N ALA A 171 17.44 3.60 -15.82
CA ALA A 171 17.46 4.15 -17.17
C ALA A 171 17.47 5.70 -17.20
N THR A 172 16.97 6.36 -16.16
CA THR A 172 16.92 7.83 -16.08
C THR A 172 18.27 8.45 -15.72
N VAL A 173 19.08 7.80 -14.88
CA VAL A 173 20.29 8.40 -14.29
C VAL A 173 21.57 7.95 -15.00
N SER A 174 21.59 6.72 -15.49
CA SER A 174 22.82 6.07 -15.95
C SER A 174 22.62 5.26 -17.24
N PRO A 175 22.19 5.87 -18.36
CA PRO A 175 21.95 5.15 -19.62
C PRO A 175 23.23 4.51 -20.20
N GLU A 176 24.42 5.00 -19.81
CA GLU A 176 25.73 4.57 -20.32
C GLU A 176 26.64 3.93 -19.25
N ALA A 177 26.15 3.70 -18.02
CA ALA A 177 26.99 3.12 -16.97
C ALA A 177 27.24 1.62 -17.18
N ASN A 178 28.41 1.15 -16.75
CA ASN A 178 28.79 -0.26 -16.85
C ASN A 178 27.90 -1.14 -15.96
N GLU A 179 27.71 -2.41 -16.36
CA GLU A 179 26.85 -3.36 -15.64
C GLU A 179 27.09 -3.49 -14.12
N PRO A 180 28.34 -3.46 -13.60
CA PRO A 180 28.57 -3.49 -12.15
C PRO A 180 27.94 -2.32 -11.39
N ASP A 181 27.97 -1.12 -11.97
CA ASP A 181 27.40 0.09 -11.36
C ASP A 181 25.88 0.06 -11.40
N ASN A 182 25.29 -0.39 -12.52
CA ASN A 182 23.86 -0.61 -12.64
C ASN A 182 23.37 -1.67 -11.65
N ALA A 183 24.10 -2.77 -11.47
CA ALA A 183 23.77 -3.81 -10.49
C ALA A 183 23.85 -3.30 -9.04
N ARG A 184 24.80 -2.41 -8.71
CA ARG A 184 24.84 -1.74 -7.40
C ARG A 184 23.63 -0.81 -7.24
N MET A 185 23.33 0.00 -8.23
CA MET A 185 22.20 0.94 -8.21
C MET A 185 20.86 0.23 -8.05
N ARG A 186 20.62 -0.86 -8.80
CA ARG A 186 19.43 -1.71 -8.67
C ARG A 186 19.23 -2.21 -7.24
N ARG A 187 20.29 -2.75 -6.63
CA ARG A 187 20.24 -3.22 -5.23
C ARG A 187 19.93 -2.10 -4.24
N SER A 188 20.56 -0.94 -4.41
CA SER A 188 20.31 0.22 -3.54
C SER A 188 18.89 0.78 -3.69
N LEU A 189 18.36 0.84 -4.90
CA LEU A 189 16.98 1.26 -5.16
C LEU A 189 15.97 0.26 -4.58
N LYS A 190 16.15 -1.05 -4.80
CA LYS A 190 15.32 -2.10 -4.18
C LYS A 190 15.33 -1.97 -2.66
N SER A 191 16.50 -1.83 -2.05
CA SER A 191 16.65 -1.66 -0.60
C SER A 191 15.97 -0.39 -0.08
N PHE A 192 16.09 0.74 -0.80
CA PHE A 192 15.39 1.98 -0.48
C PHE A 192 13.87 1.81 -0.49
N LEU A 193 13.32 1.24 -1.58
CA LEU A 193 11.88 1.04 -1.75
C LEU A 193 11.31 0.07 -0.71
N HIS A 194 12.03 -1.01 -0.40
CA HIS A 194 11.69 -1.92 0.69
C HIS A 194 11.65 -1.18 2.02
N ARG A 195 12.70 -0.43 2.37
CA ARG A 195 12.74 0.31 3.62
C ARG A 195 11.62 1.35 3.72
N ILE A 196 11.31 2.05 2.62
CA ILE A 196 10.17 2.97 2.55
C ILE A 196 8.86 2.28 2.91
N TYR A 197 8.62 1.06 2.42
CA TYR A 197 7.43 0.30 2.79
C TYR A 197 7.43 -0.09 4.28
N TYR A 198 8.51 -0.71 4.77
CA TYR A 198 8.56 -1.24 6.14
C TYR A 198 8.56 -0.14 7.21
N ASP A 199 9.21 1.00 6.95
CA ASP A 199 9.28 2.12 7.90
C ASP A 199 7.95 2.90 7.95
N LEU A 200 7.15 2.89 6.87
CA LEU A 200 5.95 3.73 6.76
C LEU A 200 4.64 3.00 6.93
N ARG A 201 4.58 1.70 6.64
CA ARG A 201 3.32 0.94 6.70
C ARG A 201 2.66 1.03 8.07
N ASN A 202 1.36 1.22 8.07
CA ASN A 202 0.53 1.28 9.26
C ASN A 202 -0.93 0.99 8.85
N LEU A 203 -1.87 1.02 9.81
CA LEU A 203 -3.29 0.73 9.56
C LEU A 203 -3.98 1.76 8.65
N GLY A 204 -3.39 2.94 8.45
CA GLY A 204 -3.87 3.93 7.51
C GLY A 204 -5.14 4.65 7.96
N GLN A 205 -5.51 4.61 9.24
CA GLN A 205 -6.76 5.21 9.74
C GLN A 205 -6.56 6.67 10.16
N LEU A 206 -5.51 6.93 10.95
CA LEU A 206 -5.19 8.29 11.39
C LEU A 206 -4.74 9.16 10.21
N GLU A 207 -4.89 10.47 10.34
CA GLU A 207 -4.51 11.41 9.29
C GLU A 207 -3.01 11.33 8.97
N ARG A 208 -2.18 11.26 10.02
CA ARG A 208 -0.73 11.03 9.92
C ARG A 208 -0.40 9.70 9.25
N ASP A 209 -1.14 8.66 9.61
CA ASP A 209 -0.97 7.29 9.10
C ASP A 209 -1.28 7.20 7.60
N ARG A 210 -2.38 7.83 7.16
CA ARG A 210 -2.70 8.00 5.73
C ARG A 210 -1.61 8.75 4.99
N ALA A 211 -1.06 9.80 5.59
CA ALA A 211 0.01 10.58 4.97
C ALA A 211 1.30 9.74 4.83
N LEU A 212 1.65 8.92 5.82
CA LEU A 212 2.80 8.01 5.75
C LEU A 212 2.59 6.90 4.70
N ASN A 213 1.43 6.24 4.70
CA ASN A 213 1.12 5.20 3.72
C ASN A 213 1.10 5.78 2.30
N PHE A 214 0.51 6.96 2.09
CA PHE A 214 0.53 7.62 0.79
C PHE A 214 1.92 8.14 0.42
N ALA A 215 2.75 8.54 1.39
CA ALA A 215 4.13 8.91 1.14
C ALA A 215 4.94 7.74 0.58
N ALA A 216 4.69 6.51 1.04
CA ALA A 216 5.28 5.33 0.43
C ALA A 216 4.83 5.20 -1.03
N THR A 217 3.52 5.23 -1.33
CA THR A 217 3.03 5.22 -2.72
C THR A 217 3.68 6.29 -3.58
N ASN A 218 3.75 7.53 -3.08
CA ASN A 218 4.35 8.65 -3.78
C ASN A 218 5.86 8.46 -4.00
N ALA A 219 6.58 7.86 -3.05
CA ALA A 219 7.99 7.54 -3.19
C ALA A 219 8.24 6.46 -4.26
N PHE A 220 7.37 5.46 -4.35
CA PHE A 220 7.39 4.48 -5.45
C PHE A 220 7.14 5.15 -6.81
N GLN A 221 6.12 6.00 -6.91
CA GLN A 221 5.79 6.72 -8.16
C GLN A 221 6.85 7.76 -8.56
N ALA A 222 7.60 8.30 -7.59
CA ALA A 222 8.65 9.28 -7.81
C ALA A 222 10.07 8.70 -7.65
N ALA A 223 10.25 7.38 -7.84
CA ALA A 223 11.53 6.70 -7.61
C ALA A 223 12.72 7.36 -8.35
N SER A 224 12.50 7.82 -9.59
CA SER A 224 13.50 8.55 -10.39
C SER A 224 14.00 9.85 -9.73
N THR A 225 13.17 10.51 -8.90
CA THR A 225 13.57 11.74 -8.18
C THR A 225 14.65 11.46 -7.13
N PHE A 226 14.70 10.25 -6.59
CA PHE A 226 15.68 9.84 -5.57
C PHE A 226 16.88 9.10 -6.16
N ALA A 227 16.78 8.69 -7.42
CA ALA A 227 17.80 7.89 -8.10
C ALA A 227 19.17 8.59 -8.15
N GLU A 228 19.21 9.91 -8.31
CA GLU A 228 20.47 10.68 -8.25
C GLU A 228 21.17 10.59 -6.88
N ALA A 229 20.43 10.74 -5.78
CA ALA A 229 21.01 10.65 -4.44
C ALA A 229 21.58 9.24 -4.19
N ILE A 230 20.83 8.22 -4.60
CA ILE A 230 21.22 6.81 -4.48
C ILE A 230 22.43 6.50 -5.36
N ASN A 231 22.47 6.99 -6.59
CA ASN A 231 23.61 6.84 -7.51
C ASN A 231 24.87 7.50 -6.94
N SER A 232 24.71 8.61 -6.22
CA SER A 232 25.82 9.29 -5.55
C SER A 232 26.31 8.60 -4.26
N GLY A 233 25.87 7.36 -3.99
CA GLY A 233 26.29 6.56 -2.84
C GLY A 233 25.54 6.88 -1.54
N MET A 234 24.47 7.68 -1.59
CA MET A 234 23.69 8.01 -0.39
C MET A 234 22.60 6.97 -0.12
N GLY A 235 22.42 6.62 1.15
CA GLY A 235 21.32 5.79 1.64
C GLY A 235 20.28 6.62 2.39
N LEU A 236 19.07 6.09 2.56
CA LEU A 236 18.05 6.69 3.42
C LEU A 236 18.56 6.71 4.88
N ASP A 237 18.45 7.85 5.54
CA ASP A 237 18.80 8.07 6.95
C ASP A 237 17.54 7.98 7.82
N SER A 238 16.63 8.93 7.59
CA SER A 238 15.40 9.06 8.36
C SER A 238 14.23 9.54 7.50
N ILE A 239 13.03 9.25 7.99
CA ILE A 239 11.77 9.78 7.46
C ILE A 239 11.10 10.60 8.55
N GLU A 240 10.87 11.88 8.28
CA GLU A 240 10.19 12.79 9.20
C GLU A 240 8.85 13.22 8.61
N ILE A 241 7.84 13.31 9.46
CA ILE A 241 6.51 13.80 9.08
C ILE A 241 6.04 14.84 10.09
N GLU A 242 5.56 15.96 9.59
CA GLU A 242 5.01 17.06 10.40
C GLU A 242 3.79 17.65 9.73
N LYS A 243 2.93 18.32 10.51
CA LYS A 243 1.78 19.02 9.94
C LYS A 243 2.30 20.18 9.08
N SER A 244 1.82 20.29 7.85
CA SER A 244 2.27 21.36 6.96
C SER A 244 1.64 22.70 7.37
N PRO A 245 2.42 23.79 7.47
CA PRO A 245 1.86 25.14 7.59
C PRO A 245 1.27 25.63 6.26
N PHE A 246 1.52 24.94 5.15
CA PHE A 246 1.08 25.30 3.81
C PHE A 246 -0.13 24.45 3.38
N CYS A 247 -1.32 24.85 3.82
CA CYS A 247 -2.57 24.21 3.45
C CYS A 247 -3.61 25.24 3.02
N ARG A 248 -4.47 24.85 2.07
CA ARG A 248 -5.69 25.61 1.80
C ARG A 248 -6.69 25.38 2.95
N LEU A 249 -7.66 26.27 3.08
CA LEU A 249 -8.77 26.06 4.00
C LEU A 249 -9.45 24.71 3.70
N ASN A 250 -9.75 23.93 4.74
CA ASN A 250 -10.31 22.57 4.67
C ASN A 250 -9.39 21.47 4.10
N SER A 251 -8.11 21.77 3.88
CA SER A 251 -7.10 20.74 3.59
C SER A 251 -6.53 20.13 4.87
N ASN A 252 -5.92 18.97 4.73
CA ASN A 252 -5.24 18.28 5.79
C ASN A 252 -3.85 17.85 5.30
N CYS A 253 -2.90 18.77 5.30
CA CYS A 253 -1.59 18.52 4.72
C CYS A 253 -0.50 18.22 5.74
N TRP A 254 0.39 17.34 5.31
CA TRP A 254 1.55 16.86 6.03
C TRP A 254 2.77 17.03 5.15
N ASP A 255 3.83 17.61 5.71
CA ASP A 255 5.13 17.64 5.08
C ASP A 255 5.88 16.37 5.44
N VAL A 256 6.32 15.62 4.42
CA VAL A 256 7.16 14.42 4.58
C VAL A 256 8.56 14.74 4.07
N LYS A 257 9.56 14.47 4.91
CA LYS A 257 10.98 14.69 4.62
C LYS A 257 11.71 13.35 4.61
N LEU A 258 12.31 13.01 3.47
CA LEU A 258 13.24 11.91 3.34
C LEU A 258 14.66 12.47 3.42
N LYS A 259 15.43 12.05 4.43
CA LYS A 259 16.83 12.47 4.59
C LYS A 259 17.75 11.36 4.11
N PHE A 260 18.71 11.70 3.27
CA PHE A 260 19.72 10.79 2.76
C PHE A 260 21.09 11.17 3.30
N PHE A 261 21.91 10.17 3.61
CA PHE A 261 23.26 10.35 4.11
C PHE A 261 24.24 9.44 3.38
N ASP A 262 25.52 9.81 3.40
CA ASP A 262 26.60 9.01 2.85
C ASP A 262 27.28 8.24 3.99
N SER A 263 27.18 6.91 3.98
CA SER A 263 27.73 6.06 5.03
C SER A 263 29.25 5.94 4.94
N GLU A 264 29.83 6.11 3.75
CA GLU A 264 31.27 6.03 3.51
C GLU A 264 31.96 7.36 3.81
N ASN A 265 31.25 8.48 3.61
CA ASN A 265 31.74 9.82 3.91
C ASN A 265 30.84 10.56 4.92
N SER A 266 31.11 10.33 6.20
CA SER A 266 30.36 10.93 7.32
C SER A 266 30.47 12.46 7.44
N ARG A 267 31.35 13.12 6.65
CA ARG A 267 31.47 14.59 6.58
C ARG A 267 30.60 15.21 5.50
N ARG A 268 30.06 14.40 4.59
CA ARG A 268 29.18 14.89 3.52
C ARG A 268 27.85 15.36 4.09
N ALA A 269 27.35 16.48 3.58
CA ALA A 269 26.04 17.02 3.97
C ALA A 269 24.92 16.02 3.63
N LYS A 270 23.89 15.97 4.48
CA LYS A 270 22.70 15.16 4.18
C LYS A 270 21.88 15.83 3.08
N LYS A 271 21.28 15.02 2.19
CA LYS A 271 20.35 15.49 1.17
C LYS A 271 18.92 15.29 1.67
N VAL A 272 18.13 16.35 1.71
CA VAL A 272 16.73 16.31 2.13
C VAL A 272 15.84 16.42 0.92
N TYR A 273 14.83 15.55 0.83
CA TYR A 273 13.71 15.67 -0.10
C TYR A 273 12.44 15.89 0.69
N ARG A 274 11.70 16.96 0.38
CA ARG A 274 10.41 17.27 1.02
C ARG A 274 9.29 17.34 -0.01
N PHE A 275 8.20 16.68 0.29
CA PHE A 275 6.93 16.81 -0.42
C PHE A 275 5.79 16.96 0.59
N THR A 276 4.70 17.56 0.14
CA THR A 276 3.54 17.87 0.98
C THR A 276 2.37 17.03 0.48
N ILE A 277 1.67 16.34 1.38
CA ILE A 277 0.55 15.45 1.07
C ILE A 277 -0.70 15.95 1.76
N ASP A 278 -1.79 16.17 1.02
CA ASP A 278 -3.12 16.44 1.58
C ASP A 278 -3.94 15.14 1.69
N VAL A 279 -4.35 14.80 2.91
CA VAL A 279 -5.13 13.60 3.26
C VAL A 279 -6.58 13.92 3.66
N ALA A 280 -7.09 15.11 3.31
CA ALA A 280 -8.47 15.49 3.65
C ALA A 280 -9.51 14.59 2.95
N ASN A 281 -9.18 14.17 1.73
CA ASN A 281 -10.01 13.30 0.91
C ASN A 281 -9.60 11.83 1.01
N LEU A 282 -10.46 10.96 0.48
CA LEU A 282 -10.24 9.51 0.47
C LEU A 282 -8.98 9.14 -0.31
N MET A 283 -8.78 9.80 -1.45
CA MET A 283 -7.59 9.68 -2.28
C MET A 283 -6.68 10.87 -1.93
N PRO A 284 -5.55 10.65 -1.22
CA PRO A 284 -4.63 11.72 -0.86
C PRO A 284 -3.96 12.31 -2.10
N VAL A 285 -3.50 13.55 -2.02
CA VAL A 285 -2.83 14.22 -3.15
C VAL A 285 -1.51 14.83 -2.74
N THR A 286 -0.51 14.74 -3.62
CA THR A 286 0.76 15.46 -3.48
C THR A 286 0.58 16.91 -3.93
N LEU A 287 1.02 17.86 -3.11
CA LEU A 287 0.93 19.30 -3.40
C LEU A 287 2.28 19.84 -3.89
N GLY A 288 2.27 20.39 -5.10
CA GLY A 288 3.46 20.99 -5.71
C GLY A 288 4.53 19.98 -6.14
N LYS A 289 5.74 20.48 -6.37
CA LYS A 289 6.91 19.65 -6.74
C LYS A 289 7.70 19.23 -5.50
N VAL A 290 8.39 18.10 -5.58
CA VAL A 290 9.37 17.69 -4.57
C VAL A 290 10.45 18.75 -4.46
N ARG A 291 10.68 19.25 -3.26
CA ARG A 291 11.75 20.23 -2.96
C ARG A 291 12.96 19.46 -2.44
N SER A 292 14.17 19.86 -2.82
CA SER A 292 15.39 19.26 -2.28
C SER A 292 16.44 20.30 -1.92
N TRP A 293 17.20 20.03 -0.85
CA TRP A 293 18.32 20.86 -0.41
C TRP A 293 19.28 20.03 0.43
N SER A 294 20.49 20.56 0.65
CA SER A 294 21.48 19.94 1.53
C SER A 294 21.42 20.57 2.92
N VAL A 295 21.55 19.76 3.97
CA VAL A 295 21.67 20.25 5.34
C VAL A 295 23.02 19.83 5.93
N PRO A 296 23.71 20.73 6.65
CA PRO A 296 24.83 20.34 7.50
C PRO A 296 24.41 19.24 8.47
N ARG A 297 25.39 18.48 8.94
CA ARG A 297 25.14 17.38 9.87
C ARG A 297 24.56 17.86 11.19
#